data_AF-A0A2V6EI02-F1
#
_entry.id   AF-A0A2V6EI02-F1
#
_cell.length_a   1.000
_cell.length_b   1.000
_cell.length_c   1.000
_cell.angle_alpha   90.00
_cell.angle_beta   90.00
_cell.angle_gamma   90.00
#
_symmetry.space_group_name_H-M   'P 1'
#
loop_
_entity.id
_entity.type
_entity.pdbx_description
1 polymer ?
#
loop_
_entity_poly.entity_id
_entity_poly.type
_entity_poly.pdbx_seq_one_letter_code
_entity_poly.pdbx_strand_id
1 'polypeptide(L)'
;MKCRVLIALLLTSASAFAQNAATLDETAHFLAGMPVTGALEPLTHDPTWQEHAQAMNEAWTRKEQQQIWPIRQWMQANAPQYHRSNDTVFYMFSGPDFLYSSIFFPLSSNYVLAGLEPIGNVPDLTQVPPEVLQADLVSLRNSMNSILRFQYFITKEMRADLGRGNVSGTLPILYVFLARLGYTIADVTNVSSPAAGVKITFSGGEQPQTLYYFKTDLSGGNSAFLRWCAARGPGLSLLKAASFLMHGDGFSGV
;
A
#
# COMPACT_ATOMS: atom_id res chain seq x y z
N MET A 1 10.58 -72.14 26.25
CA MET A 1 9.50 -71.57 25.40
C MET A 1 9.39 -70.07 25.67
N LYS A 2 9.68 -69.27 24.62
CA LYS A 2 9.22 -67.90 24.31
C LYS A 2 9.57 -66.75 25.28
N CYS A 3 10.71 -66.12 25.00
CA CYS A 3 11.08 -64.77 25.38
C CYS A 3 10.23 -63.75 24.60
N ARG A 4 9.58 -62.79 25.27
CA ARG A 4 8.79 -61.71 24.63
C ARG A 4 9.51 -60.38 24.81
N VAL A 5 10.07 -59.86 23.73
CA VAL A 5 10.63 -58.51 23.65
C VAL A 5 9.48 -57.54 23.38
N LEU A 6 9.26 -56.59 24.29
CA LEU A 6 8.36 -55.46 24.10
C LEU A 6 9.15 -54.33 23.43
N ILE A 7 8.88 -54.09 22.16
CA ILE A 7 9.38 -52.93 21.41
C ILE A 7 8.41 -51.78 21.67
N ALA A 8 8.87 -50.77 22.41
CA ALA A 8 8.14 -49.52 22.58
C ALA A 8 8.34 -48.67 21.31
N LEU A 9 7.29 -48.50 20.52
CA LEU A 9 7.27 -47.61 19.36
C LEU A 9 7.09 -46.16 19.86
N LEU A 10 8.18 -45.40 19.91
CA LEU A 10 8.13 -43.95 20.10
C LEU A 10 7.61 -43.30 18.81
N LEU A 11 6.31 -42.99 18.79
CA LEU A 11 5.71 -42.11 17.79
C LEU A 11 6.17 -40.68 18.09
N THR A 12 7.26 -40.25 17.46
CA THR A 12 7.58 -38.84 17.33
C THR A 12 6.53 -38.20 16.44
N SER A 13 5.56 -37.51 17.03
CA SER A 13 4.70 -36.57 16.32
C SER A 13 5.57 -35.41 15.84
N ALA A 14 6.10 -35.54 14.62
CA ALA A 14 6.62 -34.40 13.90
C ALA A 14 5.43 -33.47 13.65
N SER A 15 5.32 -32.40 14.43
CA SER A 15 4.48 -31.27 14.08
C SER A 15 4.95 -30.78 12.72
N ALA A 16 4.22 -31.14 11.67
CA ALA A 16 4.36 -30.51 10.38
C ALA A 16 3.91 -29.05 10.56
N PHE A 17 4.82 -28.20 10.98
CA PHE A 17 4.72 -26.78 10.68
C PHE A 17 4.84 -26.70 9.17
N ALA A 18 3.70 -26.78 8.47
CA ALA A 18 3.61 -26.17 7.17
C ALA A 18 4.05 -24.71 7.40
N GLN A 19 5.21 -24.33 6.86
CA GLN A 19 5.59 -22.92 6.76
C GLN A 19 4.55 -22.28 5.84
N ASN A 20 3.44 -21.84 6.43
CA ASN A 20 2.44 -21.09 5.71
C ASN A 20 3.12 -19.83 5.20
N ALA A 21 3.00 -19.54 3.91
CA ALA A 21 3.46 -18.28 3.34
C ALA A 21 2.84 -17.11 4.14
N ALA A 22 3.60 -16.02 4.26
CA ALA A 22 3.10 -14.83 4.94
C ALA A 22 1.81 -14.35 4.27
N THR A 23 0.81 -13.98 5.07
CA THR A 23 -0.41 -13.38 4.51
C THR A 23 -0.11 -12.01 3.90
N LEU A 24 -1.00 -11.52 3.04
CA LEU A 24 -0.88 -10.16 2.47
C LEU A 24 -0.85 -9.10 3.57
N ASP A 25 -1.71 -9.26 4.59
CA ASP A 25 -1.79 -8.34 5.71
C ASP A 25 -0.54 -8.39 6.58
N GLU A 26 -0.04 -9.58 6.89
CA GLU A 26 1.22 -9.74 7.61
C GLU A 26 2.40 -9.11 6.85
N THR A 27 2.45 -9.32 5.53
CA THR A 27 3.45 -8.71 4.66
C THR A 27 3.36 -7.18 4.70
N ALA A 28 2.15 -6.62 4.65
CA ALA A 28 1.95 -5.18 4.74
C ALA A 28 2.39 -4.60 6.08
N HIS A 29 2.08 -5.27 7.20
CA HIS A 29 2.53 -4.88 8.54
C HIS A 29 4.06 -4.94 8.65
N PHE A 30 4.69 -6.02 8.16
CA PHE A 30 6.15 -6.17 8.16
C PHE A 30 6.83 -5.04 7.38
N LEU A 31 6.39 -4.76 6.15
CA LEU A 31 6.91 -3.67 5.32
C LEU A 31 6.65 -2.29 5.94
N ALA A 32 5.51 -2.13 6.62
CA ALA A 32 5.19 -0.91 7.35
C ALA A 32 6.08 -0.70 8.58
N GLY A 33 6.87 -1.70 9.01
CA GLY A 33 7.64 -1.63 10.26
C GLY A 33 6.76 -1.76 11.50
N MET A 34 5.71 -2.57 11.40
CA MET A 34 4.78 -2.90 12.48
C MET A 34 5.03 -4.34 12.95
N PRO A 35 4.78 -4.66 14.23
CA PRO A 35 4.91 -6.02 14.74
C PRO A 35 4.03 -7.02 13.97
N VAL A 36 4.53 -8.25 13.82
CA VAL A 36 3.83 -9.38 13.17
C VAL A 36 3.99 -10.63 14.01
N THR A 37 3.04 -11.56 13.93
CA THR A 37 2.99 -12.78 14.75
C THR A 37 2.89 -14.06 13.92
N GLY A 38 3.19 -14.00 12.62
CA GLY A 38 3.06 -15.12 11.69
C GLY A 38 4.41 -15.58 11.13
N ALA A 39 4.43 -15.93 9.85
CA ALA A 39 5.62 -16.45 9.17
C ALA A 39 6.81 -15.47 9.13
N LEU A 40 6.55 -14.17 9.24
CA LEU A 40 7.55 -13.10 9.21
C LEU A 40 8.03 -12.69 10.61
N GLU A 41 7.41 -13.18 11.69
CA GLU A 41 7.83 -12.87 13.07
C GLU A 41 9.33 -13.08 13.31
N PRO A 42 9.96 -14.20 12.87
CA PRO A 42 11.40 -14.39 13.09
C PRO A 42 12.26 -13.29 12.45
N LEU A 43 11.84 -12.75 11.30
CA LEU A 43 12.57 -11.69 10.58
C LEU A 43 12.53 -10.34 11.31
N THR A 44 11.60 -10.14 12.25
CA THR A 44 11.53 -8.92 13.07
C THR A 44 12.64 -8.81 14.12
N HIS A 45 13.36 -9.89 14.37
CA HIS A 45 14.50 -9.91 15.28
C HIS A 45 15.80 -9.40 14.63
N ASP A 46 15.79 -9.20 13.30
CA ASP A 46 16.93 -8.63 12.59
C ASP A 46 17.14 -7.16 12.98
N PRO A 47 18.37 -6.74 13.34
CA PRO A 47 18.64 -5.36 13.73
C PRO A 47 18.28 -4.32 12.67
N THR A 48 18.42 -4.64 11.39
CA THR A 48 18.06 -3.76 10.26
C THR A 48 16.55 -3.56 10.22
N TRP A 49 15.77 -4.62 10.46
CA TRP A 49 14.32 -4.50 10.54
C TRP A 49 13.91 -3.66 11.75
N GLN A 50 14.56 -3.81 12.90
CA GLN A 50 14.26 -3.00 14.10
C GLN A 50 14.54 -1.51 13.85
N GLU A 51 15.65 -1.19 13.18
CA GLU A 51 15.98 0.18 12.75
C GLU A 51 14.94 0.73 11.75
N HIS A 52 14.50 -0.10 10.79
CA HIS A 52 13.42 0.23 9.87
C HIS A 52 12.12 0.54 10.62
N ALA A 53 11.70 -0.36 11.51
CA ALA A 53 10.49 -0.23 12.30
C ALA A 53 10.49 1.03 13.17
N GLN A 54 11.60 1.32 13.86
CA GLN A 54 11.75 2.54 14.65
C GLN A 54 11.59 3.80 13.77
N ALA A 55 12.32 3.88 12.67
CA ALA A 55 12.27 5.04 11.78
C ALA A 55 10.87 5.26 11.19
N MET A 56 10.20 4.19 10.77
CA MET A 56 8.83 4.24 10.25
C MET A 56 7.83 4.68 11.32
N ASN A 57 7.96 4.18 12.55
CA ASN A 57 7.11 4.57 13.69
C ASN A 57 7.25 6.06 14.04
N GLU A 58 8.48 6.56 14.09
CA GLU A 58 8.75 7.97 14.36
C GLU A 58 8.19 8.87 13.25
N ALA A 59 8.41 8.51 11.98
CA ALA A 59 7.89 9.26 10.84
C ALA A 59 6.36 9.27 10.81
N TRP A 60 5.73 8.11 11.05
CA TRP A 60 4.27 7.99 11.09
C TRP A 60 3.67 8.78 12.24
N THR A 61 4.24 8.71 13.44
CA THR A 61 3.75 9.45 14.63
C THR A 61 3.73 10.95 14.37
N ARG A 62 4.81 11.50 13.77
CA ARG A 62 4.85 12.91 13.38
C ARG A 62 3.80 13.24 12.33
N LYS A 63 3.65 12.40 11.30
CA LYS A 63 2.66 12.58 10.23
C LYS A 63 1.23 12.58 10.78
N GLU A 64 0.92 11.67 11.69
CA GLU A 64 -0.39 11.54 12.31
C GLU A 64 -0.76 12.82 13.05
N GLN A 65 0.12 13.29 13.94
CA GLN A 65 -0.10 14.46 14.77
C GLN A 65 -0.15 15.77 13.98
N GLN A 66 0.77 15.94 13.03
CA GLN A 66 0.94 17.21 12.34
C GLN A 66 -0.01 17.37 11.14
N GLN A 67 -0.52 16.27 10.58
CA GLN A 67 -1.25 16.33 9.31
C GLN A 67 -2.51 15.48 9.28
N ILE A 68 -2.41 14.19 9.58
CA ILE A 68 -3.55 13.27 9.41
C ILE A 68 -4.71 13.68 10.32
N TRP A 69 -4.44 13.85 11.62
CA TRP A 69 -5.45 14.28 12.58
C TRP A 69 -6.03 15.66 12.20
N PRO A 70 -5.21 16.71 11.94
CA PRO A 70 -5.75 18.03 11.59
C PRO A 70 -6.62 18.02 10.35
N ILE A 71 -6.25 17.28 9.30
CA ILE A 71 -7.04 17.21 8.06
C ILE A 71 -8.38 16.52 8.31
N ARG A 72 -8.41 15.39 9.04
CA ARG A 72 -9.66 14.70 9.39
C ARG A 72 -10.62 15.65 10.09
N GLN A 73 -10.11 16.42 11.04
CA GLN A 73 -10.92 17.29 11.89
C GLN A 73 -11.41 18.51 11.12
N TRP A 74 -10.55 19.08 10.27
CA TRP A 74 -10.96 20.12 9.33
C TRP A 74 -12.04 19.62 8.37
N MET A 75 -11.90 18.42 7.81
CA MET A 75 -12.89 17.83 6.90
C MET A 75 -14.23 17.58 7.58
N GLN A 76 -14.21 17.05 8.80
CA GLN A 76 -15.43 16.84 9.59
C GLN A 76 -16.15 18.15 9.90
N ALA A 77 -15.43 19.24 10.16
CA ALA A 77 -16.02 20.53 10.49
C ALA A 77 -16.49 21.33 9.25
N ASN A 78 -15.78 21.23 8.12
CA ASN A 78 -15.97 22.15 6.98
C ASN A 78 -16.54 21.48 5.73
N ALA A 79 -16.38 20.16 5.60
CA ALA A 79 -16.78 19.39 4.44
C ALA A 79 -17.42 18.03 4.82
N PRO A 80 -18.31 17.96 5.84
CA PRO A 80 -18.80 16.69 6.37
C PRO A 80 -19.56 15.86 5.34
N GLN A 81 -20.25 16.51 4.39
CA GLN A 81 -20.98 15.81 3.32
C GLN A 81 -20.06 15.01 2.40
N TYR A 82 -18.85 15.52 2.13
CA TYR A 82 -17.87 14.81 1.31
C TYR A 82 -17.09 13.79 2.14
N HIS A 83 -16.74 14.14 3.38
CA HIS A 83 -16.02 13.25 4.28
C HIS A 83 -16.80 11.98 4.66
N ARG A 84 -18.13 12.06 4.66
CA ARG A 84 -19.05 10.95 4.93
C ARG A 84 -19.62 10.29 3.67
N SER A 85 -19.22 10.74 2.49
CA SER A 85 -19.68 10.13 1.24
C SER A 85 -19.00 8.76 1.03
N ASN A 86 -19.76 7.81 0.49
CA ASN A 86 -19.27 6.50 0.07
C ASN A 86 -19.04 6.41 -1.45
N ASP A 87 -19.15 7.55 -2.16
CA ASP A 87 -18.93 7.67 -3.60
C ASP A 87 -17.51 7.28 -3.97
N THR A 88 -17.31 6.93 -5.25
CA THR A 88 -15.97 6.61 -5.77
C THR A 88 -15.07 7.85 -5.73
N VAL A 89 -13.85 7.69 -5.22
CA VAL A 89 -12.81 8.71 -5.24
C VAL A 89 -11.97 8.56 -6.51
N PHE A 90 -11.83 9.65 -7.26
CA PHE A 90 -10.93 9.79 -8.38
C PHE A 90 -9.78 10.72 -7.99
N TYR A 91 -8.56 10.18 -7.93
CA TYR A 91 -7.36 10.95 -7.63
C TYR A 91 -6.40 10.83 -8.81
N MET A 92 -6.59 11.72 -9.79
CA MET A 92 -5.75 11.78 -10.98
C MET A 92 -4.41 12.44 -10.63
N PHE A 93 -3.33 11.96 -11.25
CA PHE A 93 -1.95 12.41 -10.95
C PHE A 93 -1.52 12.16 -9.50
N SER A 94 -2.04 11.10 -8.88
CA SER A 94 -1.82 10.78 -7.47
C SER A 94 -0.46 10.15 -7.19
N GLY A 95 0.11 9.44 -8.17
CA GLY A 95 1.09 8.39 -7.86
C GLY A 95 0.52 7.39 -6.84
N PRO A 96 1.32 6.80 -5.94
CA PRO A 96 0.82 5.93 -4.87
C PRO A 96 0.23 6.67 -3.65
N ASP A 97 -0.25 7.91 -3.79
CA ASP A 97 -0.80 8.69 -2.66
C ASP A 97 -2.20 8.23 -2.23
N PHE A 98 -2.31 7.02 -1.68
CA PHE A 98 -3.54 6.55 -1.03
C PHE A 98 -3.79 7.23 0.32
N LEU A 99 -2.72 7.74 0.95
CA LEU A 99 -2.81 8.37 2.25
C LEU A 99 -3.79 9.54 2.24
N TYR A 100 -3.63 10.51 1.34
CA TYR A 100 -4.50 11.68 1.36
C TYR A 100 -5.93 11.35 0.89
N SER A 101 -6.12 10.51 -0.12
CA SER A 101 -7.47 10.16 -0.58
C SER A 101 -8.30 9.51 0.53
N SER A 102 -7.72 8.61 1.32
CA SER A 102 -8.39 7.96 2.45
C SER A 102 -8.57 8.89 3.66
N ILE A 103 -7.70 9.87 3.88
CA ILE A 103 -7.87 10.87 4.94
C ILE A 103 -9.02 11.83 4.62
N PHE A 104 -9.11 12.28 3.36
CA PHE A 104 -10.18 13.19 2.92
C PHE A 104 -11.53 12.46 2.84
N PHE A 105 -11.55 11.23 2.34
CA PHE A 105 -12.78 10.51 1.99
C PHE A 105 -12.79 9.07 2.57
N PRO A 106 -12.71 8.89 3.90
CA PRO A 106 -12.45 7.59 4.53
C PRO A 106 -13.54 6.54 4.27
N LEU A 107 -14.77 6.96 3.96
CA LEU A 107 -15.91 6.06 3.76
C LEU A 107 -16.12 5.65 2.29
N SER A 108 -15.26 6.11 1.37
CA SER A 108 -15.39 5.79 -0.06
C SER A 108 -15.34 4.29 -0.30
N SER A 109 -16.27 3.77 -1.09
CA SER A 109 -16.27 2.34 -1.45
C SER A 109 -15.12 1.97 -2.40
N ASN A 110 -14.69 2.92 -3.22
CA ASN A 110 -13.71 2.71 -4.29
C ASN A 110 -12.78 3.91 -4.42
N TYR A 111 -11.46 3.65 -4.43
CA TYR A 111 -10.44 4.65 -4.71
C TYR A 111 -9.81 4.32 -6.06
N VAL A 112 -9.77 5.27 -6.98
CA VAL A 112 -9.13 5.15 -8.29
C VAL A 112 -8.00 6.16 -8.37
N LEU A 113 -6.78 5.66 -8.29
CA LEU A 113 -5.54 6.42 -8.37
C LEU A 113 -4.87 6.19 -9.72
N ALA A 114 -4.28 7.25 -10.28
CA ALA A 114 -3.57 7.20 -11.56
C ALA A 114 -2.24 7.94 -11.49
N GLY A 115 -1.19 7.28 -11.96
CA GLY A 115 0.18 7.81 -12.01
C GLY A 115 1.00 7.20 -13.14
N LEU A 116 2.25 7.65 -13.27
CA LEU A 116 3.20 7.11 -14.26
C LEU A 116 4.15 6.07 -13.63
N GLU A 117 4.14 5.97 -12.31
CA GLU A 117 5.03 5.12 -11.53
C GLU A 117 4.67 3.64 -11.77
N PRO A 118 5.69 2.75 -11.90
CA PRO A 118 5.46 1.34 -12.09
C PRO A 118 4.76 0.73 -10.87
N ILE A 119 3.84 -0.22 -11.12
CA ILE A 119 3.15 -0.97 -10.06
C ILE A 119 4.17 -1.73 -9.20
N GLY A 120 5.12 -2.39 -9.85
CA GLY A 120 6.14 -3.19 -9.20
C GLY A 120 5.58 -4.49 -8.61
N ASN A 121 6.23 -4.99 -7.57
CA ASN A 121 5.88 -6.28 -6.96
C ASN A 121 6.26 -6.31 -5.47
N VAL A 122 5.59 -7.20 -4.73
CA VAL A 122 5.95 -7.61 -3.37
C VAL A 122 6.01 -9.15 -3.39
N PRO A 123 7.21 -9.76 -3.33
CA PRO A 123 7.34 -11.22 -3.31
C PRO A 123 6.96 -11.79 -1.94
N ASP A 124 6.92 -13.12 -1.84
CA ASP A 124 6.92 -13.78 -0.53
C ASP A 124 8.24 -13.47 0.19
N LEU A 125 8.16 -12.65 1.24
CA LEU A 125 9.32 -12.17 1.98
C LEU A 125 10.06 -13.30 2.73
N THR A 126 9.40 -14.43 2.99
CA THR A 126 10.05 -15.61 3.59
C THR A 126 11.06 -16.27 2.64
N GLN A 127 10.95 -16.00 1.34
CA GLN A 127 11.78 -16.56 0.28
C GLN A 127 12.85 -15.58 -0.22
N VAL A 128 12.87 -14.34 0.28
CA VAL A 128 13.85 -13.33 -0.11
C VAL A 128 15.13 -13.53 0.71
N PRO A 129 16.32 -13.56 0.08
CA PRO A 129 17.58 -13.64 0.82
C PRO A 129 17.72 -12.48 1.82
N PRO A 130 18.20 -12.71 3.06
CA PRO A 130 18.24 -11.69 4.11
C PRO A 130 18.93 -10.40 3.70
N GLU A 131 20.08 -10.47 3.02
CA GLU A 131 20.85 -9.30 2.59
C GLU A 131 20.08 -8.46 1.56
N VAL A 132 19.30 -9.12 0.71
CA VAL A 132 18.45 -8.44 -0.28
C VAL A 132 17.26 -7.80 0.40
N LEU A 133 16.63 -8.50 1.35
CA LEU A 133 15.50 -7.95 2.12
C LEU A 133 15.93 -6.73 2.94
N GLN A 134 17.11 -6.76 3.55
CA GLN A 134 17.68 -5.61 4.27
C GLN A 134 17.85 -4.40 3.35
N ALA A 135 18.41 -4.58 2.15
CA ALA A 135 18.55 -3.51 1.17
C ALA A 135 17.19 -2.97 0.68
N ASP A 136 16.24 -3.86 0.44
CA ASP A 136 14.87 -3.53 0.03
C ASP A 136 14.15 -2.69 1.10
N LEU A 137 14.29 -3.04 2.40
CA LEU A 137 13.74 -2.27 3.52
C LEU A 137 14.34 -0.87 3.61
N VAL A 138 15.65 -0.73 3.40
CA VAL A 138 16.32 0.59 3.38
C VAL A 138 15.78 1.47 2.24
N SER A 139 15.65 0.91 1.03
CA SER A 139 15.08 1.62 -0.13
C SER A 139 13.63 2.04 0.11
N LEU A 140 12.81 1.14 0.66
CA LEU A 140 11.42 1.44 1.02
C LEU A 140 11.35 2.56 2.06
N ARG A 141 12.16 2.48 3.12
CA ARG A 141 12.23 3.52 4.17
C ARG A 141 12.60 4.89 3.61
N ASN A 142 13.58 4.95 2.70
CA ASN A 142 13.99 6.19 2.06
C ASN A 142 12.85 6.79 1.23
N SER A 143 12.18 5.95 0.43
CA SER A 143 10.99 6.34 -0.35
C SER A 143 9.87 6.88 0.55
N MET A 144 9.59 6.19 1.66
CA MET A 144 8.56 6.59 2.62
C MET A 144 8.92 7.89 3.36
N ASN A 145 10.19 8.10 3.71
CA ASN A 145 10.65 9.33 4.36
C ASN A 145 10.36 10.56 3.48
N SER A 146 10.59 10.47 2.18
CA SER A 146 10.29 11.57 1.25
C SER A 146 8.80 11.94 1.28
N ILE A 147 7.89 10.96 1.29
CA ILE A 147 6.44 11.22 1.31
C ILE A 147 5.96 11.71 2.67
N LEU A 148 6.39 11.05 3.74
CA LEU A 148 5.95 11.34 5.10
C LEU A 148 6.48 12.71 5.54
N ARG A 149 7.67 13.13 5.09
CA ARG A 149 8.26 14.42 5.43
C ARG A 149 7.87 15.55 4.49
N PHE A 150 7.93 15.35 3.17
CA PHE A 150 7.75 16.43 2.19
C PHE A 150 6.36 16.48 1.55
N GLN A 151 5.49 15.49 1.81
CA GLN A 151 4.10 15.44 1.36
C GLN A 151 3.90 15.29 -0.16
N TYR A 152 4.96 15.24 -0.93
CA TYR A 152 4.93 14.95 -2.35
C TYR A 152 6.05 13.99 -2.70
N PHE A 153 5.86 13.32 -3.83
CA PHE A 153 6.83 12.43 -4.41
C PHE A 153 7.88 13.22 -5.18
N ILE A 154 9.17 13.01 -4.87
CA ILE A 154 10.25 13.49 -5.73
C ILE A 154 10.49 12.41 -6.79
N THR A 155 9.92 12.61 -7.98
CA THR A 155 9.88 11.64 -9.09
C THR A 155 11.26 11.10 -9.50
N LYS A 156 12.33 11.90 -9.36
CA LYS A 156 13.71 11.47 -9.65
C LYS A 156 14.25 10.48 -8.61
N GLU A 157 13.93 10.69 -7.34
CA GLU A 157 14.35 9.83 -6.23
C GLU A 157 13.53 8.54 -6.23
N MET A 158 12.20 8.63 -6.42
CA MET A 158 11.34 7.46 -6.57
C MET A 158 11.77 6.51 -7.70
N ARG A 159 12.18 7.04 -8.86
CA ARG A 159 12.57 6.17 -9.99
C ARG A 159 13.86 5.39 -9.69
N ALA A 160 14.73 5.94 -8.85
CA ALA A 160 15.94 5.26 -8.38
C ALA A 160 15.62 4.25 -7.26
N ASP A 161 14.73 4.62 -6.33
CA ASP A 161 14.45 3.85 -5.11
C ASP A 161 13.38 2.76 -5.31
N LEU A 162 12.43 2.96 -6.23
CA LEU A 162 11.35 2.00 -6.55
C LEU A 162 11.64 1.13 -7.77
N GLY A 163 12.77 1.37 -8.45
CA GLY A 163 13.14 0.66 -9.68
C GLY A 163 14.11 -0.50 -9.47
N ARG A 164 14.58 -0.74 -8.24
CA ARG A 164 15.61 -1.74 -7.89
C ARG A 164 15.13 -2.59 -6.72
N GLY A 165 15.57 -3.84 -6.65
CA GLY A 165 15.21 -4.76 -5.58
C GLY A 165 14.01 -5.65 -5.91
N ASN A 166 13.64 -6.54 -4.99
CA ASN A 166 12.49 -7.42 -5.16
C ASN A 166 11.20 -6.74 -4.69
N VAL A 167 11.28 -5.93 -3.64
CA VAL A 167 10.21 -5.04 -3.17
C VAL A 167 10.32 -3.72 -3.94
N SER A 168 9.49 -3.53 -4.97
CA SER A 168 9.65 -2.44 -5.92
C SER A 168 8.33 -1.84 -6.37
N GLY A 169 8.39 -0.65 -6.98
CA GLY A 169 7.24 0.08 -7.51
C GLY A 169 6.30 0.67 -6.45
N THR A 170 5.08 0.97 -6.86
CA THR A 170 4.07 1.60 -6.01
C THR A 170 3.40 0.64 -5.01
N LEU A 171 3.34 -0.65 -5.33
CA LEU A 171 2.65 -1.65 -4.53
C LEU A 171 3.11 -1.71 -3.06
N PRO A 172 4.41 -1.77 -2.71
CA PRO A 172 4.85 -1.77 -1.32
C PRO A 172 4.48 -0.47 -0.58
N ILE A 173 4.47 0.69 -1.26
CA ILE A 173 4.04 1.96 -0.65
C ILE A 173 2.55 1.89 -0.30
N LEU A 174 1.72 1.35 -1.19
CA LEU A 174 0.29 1.17 -0.94
C LEU A 174 0.06 0.23 0.25
N TYR A 175 0.82 -0.86 0.36
CA TYR A 175 0.77 -1.77 1.51
C TYR A 175 1.08 -1.05 2.82
N VAL A 176 2.16 -0.25 2.82
CA VAL A 176 2.55 0.53 4.00
C VAL A 176 1.44 1.49 4.41
N PHE A 177 0.83 2.22 3.47
CA PHE A 177 -0.27 3.14 3.82
C PHE A 177 -1.49 2.41 4.35
N LEU A 178 -1.89 1.30 3.73
CA LEU A 178 -3.03 0.50 4.19
C LEU A 178 -2.82 0.01 5.62
N ALA A 179 -1.68 -0.64 5.90
CA ALA A 179 -1.37 -1.15 7.24
C ALA A 179 -1.28 -0.01 8.28
N ARG A 180 -0.59 1.08 7.96
CA ARG A 180 -0.40 2.21 8.88
C ARG A 180 -1.70 2.98 9.17
N LEU A 181 -2.66 2.96 8.26
CA LEU A 181 -4.00 3.51 8.46
C LEU A 181 -4.93 2.55 9.22
N GLY A 182 -4.47 1.34 9.54
CA GLY A 182 -5.26 0.33 10.27
C GLY A 182 -6.17 -0.51 9.36
N TYR A 183 -5.90 -0.54 8.06
CA TYR A 183 -6.63 -1.41 7.13
C TYR A 183 -5.94 -2.77 6.97
N THR A 184 -6.76 -3.80 6.79
CA THR A 184 -6.34 -5.17 6.53
C THR A 184 -6.49 -5.51 5.05
N ILE A 185 -5.41 -5.96 4.41
CA ILE A 185 -5.41 -6.35 2.99
C ILE A 185 -6.00 -7.75 2.82
N ALA A 186 -7.06 -7.87 2.03
CA ALA A 186 -7.75 -9.13 1.77
C ALA A 186 -7.33 -9.78 0.44
N ASP A 187 -7.18 -9.00 -0.62
CA ASP A 187 -6.81 -9.49 -1.95
C ASP A 187 -6.02 -8.45 -2.74
N VAL A 188 -5.08 -8.92 -3.57
CA VAL A 188 -4.29 -8.09 -4.49
C VAL A 188 -4.23 -8.77 -5.85
N THR A 189 -4.83 -8.12 -6.84
CA THR A 189 -4.94 -8.65 -8.20
C THR A 189 -4.37 -7.66 -9.22
N ASN A 190 -3.45 -8.11 -10.07
CA ASN A 190 -2.99 -7.33 -11.21
C ASN A 190 -4.12 -7.16 -12.23
N VAL A 191 -4.27 -5.95 -12.76
CA VAL A 191 -5.25 -5.62 -13.81
C VAL A 191 -4.53 -5.12 -15.05
N SER A 192 -4.99 -5.54 -16.22
CA SER A 192 -4.45 -5.11 -17.53
C SER A 192 -5.41 -4.24 -18.33
N SER A 193 -6.67 -4.16 -17.88
CA SER A 193 -7.74 -3.35 -18.48
C SER A 193 -8.43 -2.54 -17.38
N PRO A 194 -8.71 -1.24 -17.59
CA PRO A 194 -8.54 -0.46 -18.83
C PRO A 194 -7.08 -0.02 -19.11
N ALA A 195 -6.18 -0.24 -18.17
CA ALA A 195 -4.74 -0.03 -18.28
C ALA A 195 -4.02 -0.99 -17.33
N ALA A 196 -2.69 -1.05 -17.40
CA ALA A 196 -1.90 -1.77 -16.42
C ALA A 196 -2.09 -1.15 -15.03
N GLY A 197 -2.45 -1.97 -14.05
CA GLY A 197 -2.69 -1.51 -12.69
C GLY A 197 -2.73 -2.66 -11.69
N VAL A 198 -3.10 -2.33 -10.46
CA VAL A 198 -3.40 -3.27 -9.39
C VAL A 198 -4.74 -2.91 -8.74
N LYS A 199 -5.50 -3.93 -8.39
CA LYS A 199 -6.70 -3.84 -7.54
C LYS A 199 -6.36 -4.44 -6.18
N ILE A 200 -6.56 -3.68 -5.12
CA ILE A 200 -6.38 -4.10 -3.74
C ILE A 200 -7.75 -4.03 -3.05
N THR A 201 -8.21 -5.16 -2.52
CA THR A 201 -9.42 -5.21 -1.68
C THR A 201 -8.97 -5.23 -0.23
N PHE A 202 -9.53 -4.36 0.60
CA PHE A 202 -9.13 -4.21 2.01
C PHE A 202 -10.34 -3.94 2.91
N SER A 203 -10.16 -4.12 4.21
CA SER A 203 -11.18 -3.93 5.25
C SER A 203 -10.62 -3.16 6.45
N GLY A 204 -11.47 -2.71 7.36
CA GLY A 204 -11.11 -1.84 8.50
C GLY A 204 -11.97 -0.57 8.60
N GLY A 205 -12.68 -0.23 7.52
CA GLY A 205 -13.81 0.71 7.53
C GLY A 205 -15.16 0.02 7.81
N GLU A 206 -16.26 0.75 7.63
CA GLU A 206 -17.63 0.23 7.84
C GLU A 206 -18.01 -0.88 6.87
N GLN A 207 -17.37 -0.92 5.70
CA GLN A 207 -17.61 -1.88 4.62
C GLN A 207 -16.25 -2.25 3.99
N PRO A 208 -16.14 -3.41 3.29
CA PRO A 208 -14.98 -3.68 2.44
C PRO A 208 -14.81 -2.59 1.37
N GLN A 209 -13.57 -2.13 1.18
CA GLN A 209 -13.21 -1.06 0.24
C GLN A 209 -12.25 -1.59 -0.83
N THR A 210 -12.24 -0.92 -1.98
CA THR A 210 -11.33 -1.27 -3.08
C THR A 210 -10.44 -0.09 -3.45
N LEU A 211 -9.15 -0.34 -3.60
CA LEU A 211 -8.17 0.59 -4.15
C LEU A 211 -7.70 0.08 -5.52
N TYR A 212 -7.85 0.91 -6.53
CA TYR A 212 -7.24 0.74 -7.84
C TYR A 212 -6.09 1.73 -7.98
N TYR A 213 -4.92 1.24 -8.39
CA TYR A 213 -3.83 2.08 -8.88
C TYR A 213 -3.52 1.69 -10.32
N PHE A 214 -3.60 2.66 -11.23
CA PHE A 214 -3.28 2.47 -12.65
C PHE A 214 -2.02 3.25 -13.04
N LYS A 215 -1.12 2.56 -13.75
CA LYS A 215 -0.02 3.19 -14.46
C LYS A 215 -0.52 3.64 -15.83
N THR A 216 -0.81 4.92 -15.99
CA THR A 216 -1.38 5.45 -17.23
C THR A 216 -1.00 6.91 -17.44
N ASP A 217 -0.71 7.25 -18.70
CA ASP A 217 -0.58 8.64 -19.13
C ASP A 217 -1.98 9.22 -19.37
N LEU A 218 -2.25 10.37 -18.73
CA LEU A 218 -3.52 11.07 -18.79
C LEU A 218 -3.53 12.18 -19.85
N SER A 219 -2.41 12.41 -20.55
CA SER A 219 -2.29 13.45 -21.57
C SER A 219 -3.25 13.24 -22.73
N GLY A 220 -3.70 14.34 -23.34
CA GLY A 220 -4.63 14.35 -24.47
C GLY A 220 -6.08 14.01 -24.12
N GLY A 221 -6.37 13.49 -22.92
CA GLY A 221 -7.71 13.08 -22.52
C GLY A 221 -8.24 11.86 -23.28
N ASN A 222 -9.48 11.45 -22.97
CA ASN A 222 -10.23 10.38 -23.67
C ASN A 222 -9.45 9.05 -23.86
N SER A 223 -8.63 8.64 -22.90
CA SER A 223 -8.03 7.31 -22.88
C SER A 223 -9.09 6.23 -22.55
N ALA A 224 -8.78 4.95 -22.80
CA ALA A 224 -9.64 3.85 -22.37
C ALA A 224 -9.86 3.87 -20.84
N PHE A 225 -8.83 4.26 -20.09
CA PHE A 225 -8.89 4.48 -18.65
C PHE A 225 -9.86 5.61 -18.27
N LEU A 226 -9.79 6.76 -18.93
CA LEU A 226 -10.69 7.89 -18.64
C LEU A 226 -12.15 7.56 -18.98
N ARG A 227 -12.40 6.85 -20.10
CA ARG A 227 -13.75 6.35 -20.41
C ARG A 227 -14.25 5.34 -19.38
N TRP A 228 -13.38 4.48 -18.87
CA TRP A 228 -13.70 3.54 -17.79
C TRP A 228 -14.01 4.26 -16.48
N CYS A 229 -13.32 5.37 -16.18
CA CYS A 229 -13.66 6.23 -15.04
C CYS A 229 -15.03 6.90 -15.26
N ALA A 230 -15.26 7.51 -16.42
CA ALA A 230 -16.53 8.17 -16.74
C ALA A 230 -17.74 7.22 -16.67
N ALA A 231 -17.56 5.96 -17.07
CA ALA A 231 -18.61 4.93 -16.98
C ALA A 231 -19.03 4.58 -15.55
N ARG A 232 -18.25 4.97 -14.52
CA ARG A 232 -18.61 4.80 -13.10
C ARG A 232 -19.48 5.92 -12.55
N GLY A 233 -19.73 6.95 -13.35
CA GLY A 233 -20.53 8.11 -12.97
C GLY A 233 -19.77 9.13 -12.11
N PRO A 234 -20.49 10.14 -11.60
CA PRO A 234 -19.92 11.16 -10.73
C PRO A 234 -19.28 10.57 -9.46
N GLY A 235 -18.28 11.27 -8.92
CA GLY A 235 -17.61 10.87 -7.69
C GLY A 235 -16.89 12.03 -7.02
N LEU A 236 -16.09 11.71 -6.01
CA LEU A 236 -15.26 12.65 -5.29
C LEU A 236 -13.93 12.81 -6.03
N SER A 237 -13.52 14.04 -6.31
CA SER A 237 -12.24 14.30 -6.96
C SER A 237 -11.24 14.90 -5.99
N LEU A 238 -10.01 14.36 -6.00
CA LEU A 238 -8.87 14.95 -5.30
C LEU A 238 -7.82 15.39 -6.32
N LEU A 239 -7.26 16.58 -6.12
CA LEU A 239 -6.11 17.09 -6.87
C LEU A 239 -5.17 17.81 -5.91
N LYS A 240 -3.88 17.48 -5.97
CA LYS A 240 -2.87 18.03 -5.06
C LYS A 240 -1.69 18.65 -5.80
N ALA A 241 -0.69 17.85 -6.16
CA ALA A 241 0.58 18.34 -6.70
C ALA A 241 0.50 18.77 -8.18
N ALA A 242 -0.51 18.30 -8.91
CA ALA A 242 -0.69 18.53 -10.34
C ALA A 242 -1.66 19.67 -10.69
N SER A 243 -2.06 20.50 -9.71
CA SER A 243 -3.03 21.58 -9.95
C SER A 243 -2.62 22.55 -11.05
N PHE A 244 -1.32 22.79 -11.23
CA PHE A 244 -0.81 23.64 -12.30
C PHE A 244 -1.05 23.08 -13.72
N LEU A 245 -1.13 21.75 -13.87
CA LEU A 245 -1.37 21.11 -15.17
C LEU A 245 -2.74 21.49 -15.75
N MET A 246 -3.69 21.89 -14.91
CA MET A 246 -5.04 22.29 -15.30
C MET A 246 -5.09 23.65 -16.01
N HIS A 247 -3.99 24.42 -16.01
CA HIS A 247 -3.91 25.69 -16.74
C HIS A 247 -3.54 25.53 -18.22
N GLY A 248 -3.17 24.33 -18.65
CA GLY A 248 -2.85 24.03 -20.05
C GLY A 248 -3.81 23.02 -20.67
N ASP A 249 -3.90 23.01 -21.99
CA ASP A 249 -4.86 22.16 -22.72
C ASP A 249 -4.49 20.68 -22.73
N GLY A 250 -3.24 20.33 -22.37
CA GLY A 250 -2.70 18.98 -22.45
C GLY A 250 -3.45 17.94 -21.62
N PHE A 251 -4.26 18.36 -20.65
CA PHE A 251 -5.08 17.50 -19.78
C PHE A 251 -6.54 17.95 -19.70
N SER A 252 -7.00 18.75 -20.67
CA SER A 252 -8.36 19.33 -20.70
C SER A 252 -9.53 18.33 -20.67
N GLY A 253 -9.25 17.04 -20.93
CA GLY A 253 -10.24 15.95 -20.90
C GLY A 253 -10.11 14.98 -19.72
N VAL A 254 -9.37 15.36 -18.67
CA VAL A 254 -9.16 14.58 -17.43
C VAL A 254 -10.17 14.99 -16.35
#